data_AF-A0A5C7IHZ6-F1
#
_entry.id   AF-A0A5C7IHZ6-F1
#
_cell.length_a   1.000
_cell.length_b   1.000
_cell.length_c   1.000
_cell.angle_alpha   90.00
_cell.angle_beta   90.00
_cell.angle_gamma   90.00
#
_symmetry.space_group_name_H-M   'P 1'
#
loop_
_entity.id
_entity.type
_entity.pdbx_description
1 polymer ?
#
loop_
_entity_poly.entity_id
_entity_poly.type
_entity_poly.pdbx_seq_one_letter_code
_entity_poly.pdbx_strand_id
1 'polypeptide(L)'
;MSNQRQHHDCQRSPSHQAQRPLNSDLHLPPEETQNKQLQRLLLRNVIVAFNKFTGNNWGAVSVNTFTAVSPPSIMHDDICTLALDKLASLIILPFHRKWYIDGSVESDDDLIRTLNSRVLEKAPCSIGILIDRGNRMAQDSRIVLTVAHFRDGDDNPAGTCEDWDRMRDSIVLREVKTNGYINYMEKEVADGPETAMTIHSMVNDFDLIIVGRRNNVESQQTTGLKQWSEFPELGVLGDLLASIDYAGRCSVLVVQQQETVIASQRLY
;
A
#
# COMPACT_ATOMS: atom_id res chain seq x y z
N MET A 1 73.79 -48.59 42.60
CA MET A 1 73.46 -50.02 42.70
C MET A 1 72.31 -50.17 43.69
N SER A 2 71.19 -50.69 43.19
CA SER A 2 70.21 -51.55 43.88
C SER A 2 69.61 -51.16 45.25
N ASN A 3 68.37 -50.63 45.19
CA ASN A 3 67.10 -51.24 45.63
C ASN A 3 66.72 -51.53 47.12
N GLN A 4 65.40 -51.38 47.35
CA GLN A 4 64.50 -51.89 48.43
C GLN A 4 64.40 -51.07 49.74
N ARG A 5 63.25 -50.89 50.40
CA ARG A 5 61.82 -51.29 50.28
C ARG A 5 61.07 -50.49 51.37
N GLN A 6 59.79 -50.17 51.19
CA GLN A 6 58.71 -50.49 52.17
C GLN A 6 57.33 -50.00 51.70
N HIS A 7 56.36 -50.92 51.78
CA HIS A 7 54.90 -50.70 51.70
C HIS A 7 54.34 -50.40 53.10
N HIS A 8 53.29 -49.57 53.20
CA HIS A 8 52.05 -49.92 53.92
C HIS A 8 50.93 -48.89 53.66
N ASP A 9 49.73 -49.43 53.50
CA ASP A 9 48.44 -48.79 53.18
C ASP A 9 47.80 -47.96 54.31
N CYS A 10 46.89 -47.06 53.90
CA CYS A 10 45.44 -47.15 54.14
C CYS A 10 44.72 -45.92 54.76
N GLN A 11 43.67 -45.51 54.03
CA GLN A 11 42.40 -44.86 54.42
C GLN A 11 42.33 -43.37 54.76
N ARG A 12 41.63 -42.62 53.88
CA ARG A 12 40.69 -41.55 54.25
C ARG A 12 39.46 -41.55 53.34
N SER A 13 38.31 -41.40 53.97
CA SER A 13 37.05 -40.80 53.50
C SER A 13 36.39 -40.20 54.77
N PRO A 14 35.34 -39.34 54.74
CA PRO A 14 34.50 -38.89 53.61
C PRO A 14 34.18 -37.37 53.62
N SER A 15 33.47 -36.85 52.60
CA SER A 15 32.17 -36.16 52.76
C SER A 15 31.72 -35.40 51.50
N HIS A 16 30.44 -35.56 51.20
CA HIS A 16 29.67 -35.05 50.08
C HIS A 16 29.48 -33.52 50.10
N GLN A 17 29.60 -32.89 48.94
CA GLN A 17 28.80 -31.72 48.60
C GLN A 17 28.13 -31.94 47.25
N ALA A 18 26.79 -32.08 47.29
CA ALA A 18 25.93 -32.06 46.14
C ALA A 18 25.61 -30.59 45.79
N GLN A 19 25.88 -30.19 44.55
CA GLN A 19 25.30 -28.99 43.96
C GLN A 19 24.57 -29.40 42.67
N ARG A 20 23.24 -29.34 42.69
CA ARG A 20 22.43 -29.32 41.46
C ARG A 20 22.48 -27.89 40.90
N PRO A 21 22.71 -27.68 39.61
CA PRO A 21 22.25 -26.46 38.97
C PRO A 21 20.76 -26.61 38.65
N LEU A 22 19.94 -25.77 39.29
CA LEU A 22 18.75 -25.23 38.63
C LEU A 22 19.27 -24.31 37.53
N ASN A 23 19.00 -24.63 36.27
CA ASN A 23 18.77 -23.61 35.24
C ASN A 23 17.81 -24.22 34.22
N SER A 24 16.55 -23.82 34.34
CA SER A 24 15.58 -23.90 33.26
C SER A 24 15.97 -22.84 32.23
N ASP A 25 16.80 -23.23 31.26
CA ASP A 25 17.04 -22.43 30.07
C ASP A 25 15.75 -22.39 29.25
N LEU A 26 14.90 -21.41 29.54
CA LEU A 26 13.89 -20.95 28.59
C LEU A 26 14.65 -20.18 27.49
N HIS A 27 15.28 -20.93 26.58
CA HIS A 27 15.99 -20.36 25.46
C HIS A 27 14.95 -19.66 24.57
N LEU A 28 14.88 -18.33 24.66
CA LEU A 28 14.06 -17.52 23.77
C LEU A 28 14.55 -17.82 22.34
N PRO A 29 13.65 -18.19 21.41
CA PRO A 29 14.07 -18.52 20.05
C PRO A 29 14.77 -17.32 19.41
N PRO A 30 15.80 -17.54 18.58
CA PRO A 30 16.53 -16.46 17.93
C PRO A 30 15.58 -15.51 17.20
N GLU A 31 15.83 -14.20 17.22
CA GLU A 31 14.95 -13.16 16.64
C GLU A 31 14.52 -13.46 15.20
N GLU A 32 15.40 -14.09 14.41
CA GLU A 32 15.10 -14.50 13.03
C GLU A 32 14.00 -15.58 12.94
N THR A 33 13.92 -16.46 13.95
CA THR A 33 12.86 -17.48 14.09
C THR A 33 11.56 -16.86 14.58
N GLN A 34 11.65 -15.87 15.48
CA GLN A 34 10.49 -15.09 15.95
C GLN A 34 9.87 -14.29 14.80
N ASN A 35 10.67 -13.61 13.98
CA ASN A 35 10.21 -12.87 12.80
C ASN A 35 9.54 -13.78 11.76
N LYS A 36 10.11 -14.96 11.48
CA LYS A 36 9.48 -15.96 10.60
C LYS A 36 8.15 -16.48 11.17
N GLN A 37 8.06 -16.67 12.48
CA GLN A 37 6.79 -17.05 13.15
C GLN A 37 5.76 -15.91 13.09
N LEU A 38 6.19 -14.67 13.33
CA LEU A 38 5.33 -13.49 13.28
C LEU A 38 4.75 -13.29 11.86
N GLN A 39 5.58 -13.40 10.83
CA GLN A 39 5.16 -13.32 9.42
C GLN A 39 4.15 -14.42 9.06
N ARG A 40 4.34 -15.65 9.54
CA ARG A 40 3.38 -16.75 9.33
C ARG A 40 2.04 -16.49 10.02
N LEU A 41 2.06 -15.94 11.23
CA LEU A 41 0.85 -15.59 11.97
C LEU A 41 0.09 -14.44 11.30
N LEU A 42 0.81 -13.42 10.81
CA LEU A 42 0.22 -12.32 10.04
C LEU A 42 -0.45 -12.83 8.77
N LEU A 43 0.22 -13.68 7.98
CA LEU A 43 -0.35 -14.26 6.77
C LEU A 43 -1.62 -15.09 7.08
N ARG A 44 -1.60 -15.87 8.16
CA ARG A 44 -2.76 -16.67 8.58
C ARG A 44 -3.97 -15.78 8.91
N ASN A 45 -3.76 -14.65 9.57
CA ASN A 45 -4.84 -13.72 9.91
C ASN A 45 -5.48 -13.11 8.67
N VAL A 46 -4.67 -12.76 7.67
CA VAL A 46 -5.15 -12.24 6.38
C VAL A 46 -6.02 -13.28 5.66
N ILE A 47 -5.54 -14.52 5.55
CA ILE A 47 -6.28 -15.60 4.90
C ILE A 47 -7.61 -15.87 5.62
N VAL A 48 -7.61 -15.90 6.96
CA VAL A 48 -8.83 -16.09 7.76
C VAL A 48 -9.82 -14.95 7.53
N ALA A 49 -9.36 -13.70 7.49
CA ALA A 49 -10.21 -12.55 7.25
C ALA A 49 -10.88 -12.61 5.86
N PHE A 50 -10.12 -12.92 4.82
CA PHE A 50 -10.67 -13.05 3.46
C PHE A 50 -11.61 -14.25 3.31
N ASN A 51 -11.28 -15.40 3.91
CA ASN A 51 -12.18 -16.56 3.90
C ASN A 51 -13.51 -16.26 4.59
N LYS A 52 -13.47 -15.51 5.70
CA LYS A 52 -14.68 -15.03 6.38
C LYS A 52 -15.48 -14.09 5.46
N PHE A 53 -14.81 -13.17 4.77
CA PHE A 53 -15.46 -12.26 3.83
C PHE A 53 -16.13 -13.01 2.67
N THR A 54 -15.44 -13.99 2.08
CA THR A 54 -16.00 -14.89 1.05
C THR A 54 -17.21 -15.67 1.57
N GLY A 55 -17.13 -16.23 2.80
CA GLY A 55 -18.24 -16.95 3.41
C GLY A 55 -19.47 -16.06 3.63
N ASN A 56 -19.27 -14.79 4.00
CA ASN A 56 -20.34 -13.81 4.17
C ASN A 56 -20.91 -13.29 2.83
N ASN A 57 -20.17 -13.41 1.73
CA ASN A 57 -20.54 -12.92 0.40
C ASN A 57 -20.53 -14.06 -0.62
N TRP A 58 -21.10 -15.21 -0.23
CA TRP A 58 -21.10 -16.43 -1.03
C TRP A 58 -21.67 -16.20 -2.44
N GLY A 59 -20.94 -16.65 -3.46
CA GLY A 59 -21.33 -16.53 -4.87
C GLY A 59 -21.06 -15.17 -5.50
N ALA A 60 -20.81 -14.11 -4.71
CA ALA A 60 -20.43 -12.79 -5.22
C ALA A 60 -18.91 -12.57 -5.20
N VAL A 61 -18.20 -13.18 -4.25
CA VAL A 61 -16.76 -13.02 -4.08
C VAL A 61 -16.08 -14.39 -4.09
N SER A 62 -14.95 -14.50 -4.78
CA SER A 62 -14.04 -15.64 -4.70
C SER A 62 -12.65 -15.16 -4.32
N VAL A 63 -11.99 -15.85 -3.39
CA VAL A 63 -10.62 -15.52 -2.96
C VAL A 63 -9.70 -16.69 -3.22
N ASN A 64 -8.59 -16.42 -3.91
CA ASN A 64 -7.50 -17.36 -4.10
C ASN A 64 -6.24 -16.76 -3.48
N THR A 65 -5.62 -17.48 -2.55
CA THR A 65 -4.43 -17.02 -1.83
C THR A 65 -3.18 -17.70 -2.36
N PHE A 66 -2.17 -16.91 -2.72
CA PHE A 66 -0.88 -17.40 -3.19
C PHE A 66 0.22 -16.94 -2.22
N THR A 67 1.24 -17.78 -2.02
CA THR A 67 2.43 -17.43 -1.24
C THR A 67 3.65 -17.81 -2.04
N ALA A 68 4.55 -16.85 -2.25
CA ALA A 68 5.80 -17.03 -2.96
C ALA A 68 6.96 -16.52 -2.10
N VAL A 69 8.12 -17.17 -2.22
CA VAL A 69 9.38 -16.70 -1.65
C VAL A 69 10.22 -16.20 -2.80
N SER A 70 10.50 -14.89 -2.83
CA SER A 70 11.20 -14.24 -3.92
C SER A 70 12.31 -13.33 -3.39
N PRO A 71 13.51 -13.34 -3.99
CA PRO A 71 14.50 -12.29 -3.75
C PRO A 71 13.90 -10.90 -4.02
N PRO A 72 14.17 -9.87 -3.19
CA PRO A 72 13.61 -8.53 -3.38
C PRO A 72 13.88 -7.93 -4.77
N SER A 73 14.98 -8.35 -5.40
CA SER A 73 15.40 -7.87 -6.72
C SER A 73 14.54 -8.37 -7.88
N ILE A 74 13.72 -9.42 -7.71
CA ILE A 74 12.87 -10.00 -8.77
C ILE A 74 11.40 -10.15 -8.35
N MET A 75 11.04 -9.76 -7.13
CA MET A 75 9.68 -9.89 -6.60
C MET A 75 8.64 -9.17 -7.47
N HIS A 76 9.00 -8.05 -8.12
CA HIS A 76 8.10 -7.35 -9.04
C HIS A 76 7.77 -8.20 -10.29
N ASP A 77 8.71 -9.00 -10.80
CA ASP A 77 8.47 -9.85 -11.98
C ASP A 77 7.53 -11.02 -11.61
N ASP A 78 7.67 -11.59 -10.41
CA ASP A 78 6.76 -12.61 -9.90
C ASP A 78 5.33 -12.08 -9.72
N ILE A 79 5.18 -10.87 -9.16
CA ILE A 79 3.88 -10.20 -9.00
C ILE A 79 3.23 -9.97 -10.37
N CYS A 80 3.98 -9.42 -11.33
CA CYS A 80 3.45 -9.12 -12.66
C CYS A 80 3.08 -10.39 -13.43
N THR A 81 3.90 -11.45 -13.32
CA THR A 81 3.62 -12.75 -13.95
C THR A 81 2.36 -13.38 -13.36
N LEU A 82 2.21 -13.37 -12.03
CA LEU A 82 1.00 -13.88 -11.38
C LEU A 82 -0.25 -13.09 -11.80
N ALA A 83 -0.14 -11.77 -11.88
CA ALA A 83 -1.24 -10.91 -12.33
C ALA A 83 -1.65 -11.24 -13.78
N LEU A 84 -0.68 -11.50 -14.66
CA LEU A 84 -0.93 -11.91 -16.05
C LEU A 84 -1.59 -13.30 -16.10
N ASP A 85 -1.04 -14.28 -15.39
CA ASP A 85 -1.54 -15.66 -15.35
C ASP A 85 -2.98 -15.75 -14.82
N LYS A 86 -3.36 -14.85 -13.90
CA LYS A 86 -4.70 -14.76 -13.32
C LYS A 86 -5.61 -13.76 -14.01
N LEU A 87 -5.14 -13.10 -15.07
CA LEU A 87 -5.88 -12.05 -15.78
C LEU A 87 -6.43 -10.98 -14.82
N ALA A 88 -5.61 -10.59 -13.83
CA ALA A 88 -5.98 -9.62 -12.83
C ALA A 88 -6.24 -8.26 -13.50
N SER A 89 -7.36 -7.61 -13.17
CA SER A 89 -7.70 -6.29 -13.70
C SER A 89 -7.03 -5.14 -12.93
N LEU A 90 -6.69 -5.37 -11.66
CA LEU A 90 -6.11 -4.40 -10.75
C LEU A 90 -5.15 -5.11 -9.79
N ILE A 91 -3.97 -4.54 -9.59
CA ILE A 91 -3.04 -4.89 -8.50
C ILE A 91 -3.15 -3.80 -7.43
N ILE A 92 -3.35 -4.18 -6.17
CA ILE A 92 -3.29 -3.26 -5.04
C ILE A 92 -2.01 -3.49 -4.26
N LEU A 93 -1.18 -2.45 -4.12
CA LEU A 93 0.07 -2.45 -3.39
C LEU A 93 -0.08 -1.61 -2.11
N PRO A 94 0.60 -1.99 -1.01
CA PRO A 94 0.67 -1.14 0.17
C PRO A 94 1.57 0.08 -0.09
N PHE A 95 1.29 1.20 0.56
CA PHE A 95 2.25 2.29 0.62
C PHE A 95 3.47 1.92 1.50
N HIS A 96 4.65 2.41 1.13
CA HIS A 96 5.92 2.05 1.76
C HIS A 96 6.13 2.74 3.12
N ARG A 97 5.35 3.78 3.41
CA ARG A 97 5.35 4.49 4.69
C ARG A 97 4.07 4.22 5.49
N LYS A 98 4.21 4.12 6.81
CA LYS A 98 3.11 4.00 7.79
C LYS A 98 3.24 5.05 8.86
N TRP A 99 2.13 5.37 9.51
CA TRP A 99 2.05 6.40 10.54
C TRP A 99 1.31 5.89 11.77
N TYR A 100 1.72 6.39 12.92
CA TYR A 100 0.96 6.30 14.15
C TYR A 100 -0.25 7.25 14.13
N ILE A 101 -1.14 7.07 15.10
CA ILE A 101 -2.36 7.88 15.27
C ILE A 101 -2.04 9.37 15.48
N ASP A 102 -0.89 9.69 16.04
CA ASP A 102 -0.41 11.06 16.25
C ASP A 102 0.21 11.69 14.99
N GLY A 103 0.23 10.98 13.87
CA GLY A 103 0.82 11.42 12.61
C GLY A 103 2.33 11.24 12.50
N SER A 104 2.99 10.73 13.55
CA SER A 104 4.41 10.40 13.48
C SER A 104 4.66 9.15 12.62
N VAL A 105 5.81 9.10 11.95
CA VAL A 105 6.16 7.99 11.05
C VAL A 105 6.44 6.73 11.87
N GLU A 106 5.68 5.66 11.61
CA GLU A 106 5.87 4.33 12.22
C GLU A 106 6.99 3.57 11.49
N SER A 107 6.94 3.58 10.16
CA SER A 107 7.91 2.88 9.31
C SER A 107 8.01 3.55 7.95
N ASP A 108 9.18 3.50 7.34
CA ASP A 108 9.43 3.93 5.97
C ASP A 108 10.35 2.92 5.29
N ASP A 109 9.84 2.17 4.31
CA ASP A 109 10.50 0.99 3.74
C ASP A 109 10.91 1.19 2.27
N ASP A 110 12.20 1.48 2.05
CA ASP A 110 12.78 1.66 0.72
C ASP A 110 12.67 0.43 -0.19
N LEU A 111 12.60 -0.78 0.37
CA LEU A 111 12.41 -1.99 -0.43
C LEU A 111 11.00 -2.05 -1.00
N ILE A 112 9.99 -1.69 -0.20
CA ILE A 112 8.60 -1.58 -0.68
C ILE A 112 8.48 -0.43 -1.68
N ARG A 113 9.14 0.71 -1.45
CA ARG A 113 9.16 1.81 -2.41
C ARG A 113 9.73 1.37 -3.75
N THR A 114 10.88 0.70 -3.73
CA THR A 114 11.53 0.17 -4.93
C THR A 114 10.67 -0.88 -5.64
N LEU A 115 10.05 -1.80 -4.89
CA LEU A 115 9.13 -2.80 -5.41
C LEU A 115 7.95 -2.14 -6.12
N ASN A 116 7.29 -1.17 -5.45
CA ASN A 116 6.15 -0.46 -5.99
C ASN A 116 6.49 0.26 -7.29
N SER A 117 7.63 0.96 -7.35
CA SER A 117 8.09 1.62 -8.59
C SER A 117 8.26 0.63 -9.74
N ARG A 118 8.86 -0.54 -9.49
CA ARG A 118 9.07 -1.56 -10.54
C ARG A 118 7.77 -2.21 -10.99
N VAL A 119 6.81 -2.41 -10.08
CA VAL A 119 5.47 -2.91 -10.45
C VAL A 119 4.71 -1.84 -11.24
N LEU A 120 4.76 -0.57 -10.83
CA LEU A 120 4.17 0.56 -11.55
C LEU A 120 4.66 0.66 -13.01
N GLU A 121 5.91 0.29 -13.26
CA GLU A 121 6.52 0.31 -14.61
C GLU A 121 6.12 -0.88 -15.48
N LYS A 122 5.91 -2.07 -14.89
CA LYS A 122 5.82 -3.35 -15.63
C LYS A 122 4.47 -4.05 -15.59
N ALA A 123 3.56 -3.65 -14.70
CA ALA A 123 2.34 -4.41 -14.47
C ALA A 123 1.49 -4.54 -15.75
N PRO A 124 0.86 -5.71 -15.96
CA PRO A 124 0.01 -5.95 -17.13
C PRO A 124 -1.39 -5.32 -17.02
N CYS A 125 -1.70 -4.68 -15.89
CA CYS A 125 -3.02 -4.16 -15.56
C CYS A 125 -2.91 -2.93 -14.65
N SER A 126 -4.04 -2.30 -14.35
CA SER A 126 -4.07 -1.10 -13.52
C SER A 126 -3.49 -1.38 -12.13
N ILE A 127 -2.93 -0.34 -11.50
CA ILE A 127 -2.28 -0.45 -10.20
C ILE A 127 -2.89 0.57 -9.25
N GLY A 128 -3.21 0.14 -8.04
CA GLY A 128 -3.60 0.99 -6.92
C GLY A 128 -2.55 0.94 -5.82
N ILE A 129 -2.03 2.08 -5.37
CA ILE A 129 -1.24 2.17 -4.13
C ILE A 129 -2.16 2.64 -3.02
N LEU A 130 -2.34 1.81 -2.00
CA LEU A 130 -3.19 2.10 -0.85
C LEU A 130 -2.36 2.69 0.29
N ILE A 131 -2.67 3.93 0.64
CA ILE A 131 -2.21 4.62 1.84
C ILE A 131 -3.31 4.41 2.88
N ASP A 132 -3.09 3.46 3.79
CA ASP A 132 -4.04 3.15 4.85
C ASP A 132 -3.80 4.06 6.06
N ARG A 133 -4.84 4.82 6.46
CA ARG A 133 -4.83 5.65 7.67
C ARG A 133 -5.76 5.10 8.77
N GLY A 134 -6.17 3.84 8.65
CA GLY A 134 -6.82 3.09 9.72
C GLY A 134 -8.31 3.37 9.91
N ASN A 135 -8.93 4.17 9.03
CA ASN A 135 -10.36 4.40 9.08
C ASN A 135 -11.12 3.22 8.43
N ARG A 136 -12.04 2.62 9.19
CA ARG A 136 -12.72 1.38 8.80
C ARG A 136 -14.02 1.71 8.09
N MET A 137 -13.95 1.95 6.78
CA MET A 137 -15.12 2.03 5.90
C MET A 137 -16.09 0.84 6.09
N ALA A 138 -15.57 -0.32 6.52
CA ALA A 138 -16.33 -1.55 6.74
C ALA A 138 -17.44 -1.47 7.82
N GLN A 139 -17.57 -0.35 8.55
CA GLN A 139 -18.60 -0.18 9.59
C GLN A 139 -19.82 0.65 9.15
N ASP A 140 -19.81 1.33 8.00
CA ASP A 140 -20.97 2.09 7.50
C ASP A 140 -21.65 1.36 6.33
N SER A 141 -22.97 1.22 6.42
CA SER A 141 -23.81 0.55 5.43
C SER A 141 -24.25 1.50 4.29
N ARG A 142 -23.88 2.78 4.35
CA ARG A 142 -24.21 3.79 3.34
C ARG A 142 -22.92 4.40 2.78
N ILE A 143 -22.33 3.73 1.79
CA ILE A 143 -21.26 4.31 1.00
C ILE A 143 -21.87 5.44 0.15
N VAL A 144 -21.41 6.67 0.36
CA VAL A 144 -21.77 7.83 -0.46
C VAL A 144 -20.62 8.14 -1.40
N LEU A 145 -20.87 8.09 -2.70
CA LEU A 145 -19.87 8.46 -3.71
C LEU A 145 -19.96 9.96 -3.99
N THR A 146 -18.85 10.66 -3.80
CA THR A 146 -18.69 12.05 -4.22
C THR A 146 -17.61 12.16 -5.29
N VAL A 147 -17.90 12.89 -6.37
CA VAL A 147 -16.91 13.23 -7.40
C VAL A 147 -16.60 14.71 -7.29
N ALA A 148 -15.38 15.04 -6.89
CA ALA A 148 -14.87 16.41 -6.86
C ALA A 148 -14.14 16.74 -8.16
N HIS A 149 -14.65 17.71 -8.91
CA HIS A 149 -14.08 18.20 -10.16
C HIS A 149 -13.44 19.57 -9.95
N PHE A 150 -12.13 19.64 -10.13
CA PHE A 150 -11.34 20.86 -10.03
C PHE A 150 -11.23 21.50 -11.42
N ARG A 151 -11.81 22.69 -11.58
CA ARG A 151 -11.85 23.43 -12.84
C ARG A 151 -10.95 24.63 -12.75
N ASP A 152 -10.31 24.97 -13.87
CA ASP A 152 -9.66 26.26 -13.99
C ASP A 152 -10.71 27.39 -13.98
N GLY A 153 -10.43 28.45 -13.22
CA GLY A 153 -11.26 29.65 -13.12
C GLY A 153 -11.17 30.57 -14.34
N ASP A 154 -10.17 30.41 -15.22
CA ASP A 154 -10.07 31.21 -16.46
C ASP A 154 -10.82 30.51 -17.61
N ASP A 155 -12.02 31.01 -17.92
CA ASP A 155 -12.89 30.51 -19.01
C ASP A 155 -12.40 30.92 -20.42
N ASN A 156 -11.10 31.07 -20.65
CA ASN A 156 -10.59 31.56 -21.92
C ASN A 156 -10.69 30.47 -23.01
N PRO A 157 -11.56 30.59 -24.03
CA PRO A 157 -11.81 29.54 -25.02
C PRO A 157 -10.77 29.53 -26.16
N ALA A 158 -9.55 30.01 -25.90
CA ALA A 158 -8.52 30.12 -26.92
C ALA A 158 -7.90 28.74 -27.20
N GLY A 159 -8.48 28.08 -28.22
CA GLY A 159 -8.27 26.68 -28.59
C GLY A 159 -6.82 26.21 -28.66
N THR A 160 -6.57 25.10 -27.97
CA THR A 160 -5.42 24.21 -28.14
C THR A 160 -5.90 22.75 -28.05
N CYS A 161 -4.97 21.78 -28.11
CA CYS A 161 -5.22 20.33 -28.02
C CYS A 161 -6.12 19.89 -26.83
N GLU A 162 -6.29 20.76 -25.84
CA GLU A 162 -7.18 20.63 -24.68
C GLU A 162 -8.67 20.47 -25.06
N ASP A 163 -9.10 20.90 -26.25
CA ASP A 163 -10.52 20.87 -26.63
C ASP A 163 -11.09 19.44 -26.71
N TRP A 164 -10.31 18.45 -27.16
CA TRP A 164 -10.77 17.05 -27.27
C TRP A 164 -10.79 16.33 -25.93
N ASP A 165 -9.83 16.62 -25.05
CA ASP A 165 -9.79 16.06 -23.71
C ASP A 165 -10.88 16.70 -22.83
N ARG A 166 -11.11 18.02 -22.95
CA ARG A 166 -12.26 18.69 -22.33
C ARG A 166 -13.59 18.15 -22.86
N MET A 167 -13.68 17.88 -24.16
CA MET A 167 -14.87 17.24 -24.74
C MET A 167 -15.08 15.84 -24.17
N ARG A 168 -14.03 15.01 -24.09
CA ARG A 168 -14.12 13.67 -23.46
C ARG A 168 -14.54 13.76 -22.01
N ASP A 169 -13.90 14.63 -21.24
CA ASP A 169 -14.23 14.85 -19.83
C ASP A 169 -15.67 15.31 -19.68
N SER A 170 -16.16 16.22 -20.52
CA SER A 170 -17.56 16.68 -20.47
C SER A 170 -18.57 15.56 -20.75
N ILE A 171 -18.24 14.63 -21.65
CA ILE A 171 -19.10 13.48 -21.98
C ILE A 171 -19.16 12.52 -20.80
N VAL A 172 -18.01 12.20 -20.20
CA VAL A 172 -17.93 11.29 -19.04
C VAL A 172 -18.58 11.91 -17.81
N LEU A 173 -18.29 13.18 -17.54
CA LEU A 173 -18.84 13.90 -16.39
C LEU A 173 -20.34 14.12 -16.49
N ARG A 174 -20.92 14.18 -17.70
CA ARG A 174 -22.36 14.33 -17.86
C ARG A 174 -23.13 13.19 -17.20
N GLU A 175 -22.68 11.95 -17.38
CA GLU A 175 -23.32 10.79 -16.75
C GLU A 175 -23.26 10.90 -15.23
N VAL A 176 -22.09 11.27 -14.70
CA VAL A 176 -21.87 11.51 -13.27
C VAL A 176 -22.80 12.60 -12.73
N LYS A 177 -22.89 13.75 -13.40
CA LYS A 177 -23.74 14.88 -13.01
C LYS A 177 -25.23 14.52 -12.99
N THR A 178 -25.66 13.62 -13.87
CA THR A 178 -27.07 13.19 -13.97
C THR A 178 -27.42 12.00 -13.09
N ASN A 179 -26.44 11.40 -12.40
CA ASN A 179 -26.67 10.21 -11.58
C ASN A 179 -27.20 10.60 -10.19
N GLY A 180 -28.43 10.19 -9.86
CA GLY A 180 -29.07 10.51 -8.58
C GLY A 180 -28.44 9.87 -7.34
N TYR A 181 -27.43 9.01 -7.50
CA TYR A 181 -26.70 8.35 -6.41
C TYR A 181 -25.28 8.91 -6.21
N ILE A 182 -24.83 9.82 -7.08
CA ILE A 182 -23.48 10.41 -7.01
C ILE A 182 -23.61 11.88 -6.65
N ASN A 183 -22.93 12.30 -5.59
CA ASN A 183 -22.79 13.71 -5.28
C ASN A 183 -21.71 14.33 -6.15
N TYR A 184 -22.08 15.18 -7.10
CA TYR A 184 -21.13 15.89 -7.92
C TYR A 184 -20.83 17.27 -7.32
N MET A 185 -19.56 17.56 -7.07
CA MET A 185 -19.11 18.86 -6.59
C MET A 185 -18.06 19.45 -7.52
N GLU A 186 -18.24 20.71 -7.92
CA GLU A 186 -17.30 21.45 -8.76
C GLU A 186 -16.57 22.50 -7.90
N LYS A 187 -15.26 22.64 -8.10
CA LYS A 187 -14.40 23.59 -7.39
C LYS A 187 -13.54 24.33 -8.40
N GLU A 188 -13.69 25.64 -8.47
CA GLU A 188 -12.81 26.49 -9.27
C GLU A 188 -11.53 26.76 -8.48
N VAL A 189 -10.38 26.61 -9.15
CA VAL A 189 -9.04 26.81 -8.59
C VAL A 189 -8.16 27.46 -9.65
N ALA A 190 -7.41 28.48 -9.25
CA ALA A 190 -6.52 29.22 -10.14
C ALA A 190 -5.19 28.48 -10.37
N ASP A 191 -4.68 27.80 -9.35
CA ASP A 191 -3.36 27.14 -9.39
C ASP A 191 -3.24 25.93 -8.44
N GLY A 192 -2.04 25.35 -8.39
CA GLY A 192 -1.71 24.24 -7.49
C GLY A 192 -1.86 24.57 -6.00
N PRO A 193 -1.31 25.67 -5.47
CA PRO A 193 -1.54 26.09 -4.09
C PRO A 193 -3.01 26.20 -3.69
N GLU A 194 -3.87 26.82 -4.51
CA GLU A 194 -5.31 26.90 -4.23
C GLU A 194 -5.99 25.52 -4.26
N THR A 195 -5.54 24.65 -5.17
CA THR A 195 -5.97 23.24 -5.22
C THR A 195 -5.61 22.50 -3.94
N ALA A 196 -4.38 22.68 -3.43
CA ALA A 196 -3.95 22.08 -2.18
C ALA A 196 -4.78 22.57 -0.98
N MET A 197 -5.05 23.88 -0.89
CA MET A 197 -5.92 24.43 0.15
C MET A 197 -7.35 23.90 0.07
N THR A 198 -7.89 23.75 -1.14
CA THR A 198 -9.24 23.22 -1.35
C THR A 198 -9.32 21.76 -0.94
N ILE A 199 -8.35 20.93 -1.32
CA ILE A 199 -8.24 19.53 -0.89
C ILE A 199 -8.12 19.45 0.64
N HIS A 200 -7.27 20.28 1.24
CA HIS A 200 -7.11 20.35 2.70
C HIS A 200 -8.43 20.59 3.42
N SER A 201 -9.28 21.47 2.88
CA SER A 201 -10.55 21.84 3.52
C SER A 201 -11.59 20.70 3.55
N MET A 202 -11.47 19.71 2.67
CA MET A 202 -12.46 18.64 2.49
C MET A 202 -11.95 17.23 2.80
N VAL A 203 -10.64 17.03 3.02
CA VAL A 203 -10.03 15.69 3.21
C VAL A 203 -10.63 14.91 4.38
N ASN A 204 -11.12 15.61 5.41
CA ASN A 204 -11.72 15.00 6.60
C ASN A 204 -13.20 14.65 6.45
N ASP A 205 -13.83 15.03 5.34
CA ASP A 205 -15.23 14.70 5.04
C ASP A 205 -15.36 13.30 4.40
N PHE A 206 -14.24 12.65 4.10
CA PHE A 206 -14.19 11.37 3.40
C PHE A 206 -13.39 10.33 4.19
N ASP A 207 -13.85 9.06 4.11
CA ASP A 207 -13.11 7.92 4.68
C ASP A 207 -12.06 7.37 3.70
N LEU A 208 -12.32 7.49 2.40
CA LEU A 208 -11.44 7.08 1.31
C LEU A 208 -11.50 8.10 0.17
N ILE A 209 -10.33 8.54 -0.28
CA ILE A 209 -10.16 9.37 -1.47
C ILE A 209 -9.44 8.54 -2.54
N ILE A 210 -9.98 8.55 -3.76
CA ILE A 210 -9.36 7.92 -4.92
C ILE A 210 -8.86 9.03 -5.84
N VAL A 211 -7.57 8.99 -6.17
CA VAL A 211 -6.96 9.93 -7.12
C VAL A 211 -6.25 9.18 -8.24
N GLY A 212 -6.27 9.75 -9.44
CA GLY A 212 -5.50 9.22 -10.56
C GLY A 212 -4.03 9.64 -10.47
N ARG A 213 -3.12 8.70 -10.76
CA ARG A 213 -1.71 8.99 -11.02
C ARG A 213 -1.56 9.32 -12.50
N ARG A 214 -1.48 10.61 -12.82
CA ARG A 214 -1.06 11.07 -14.15
C ARG A 214 0.46 11.18 -14.19
N ASN A 215 1.12 10.43 -15.07
CA ASN A 215 2.57 10.50 -15.22
C ASN A 215 2.93 11.60 -16.23
N ASN A 216 3.76 12.56 -15.83
CA ASN A 216 4.26 13.66 -16.68
C ASN A 216 3.19 14.55 -17.35
N VAL A 217 1.97 14.59 -16.82
CA VAL A 217 0.95 15.56 -17.25
C VAL A 217 0.79 16.59 -16.13
N GLU A 218 1.11 17.85 -16.43
CA GLU A 218 0.85 18.98 -15.56
C GLU A 218 -0.33 19.76 -16.13
N SER A 219 -1.26 20.12 -15.26
CA SER A 219 -2.38 21.01 -15.59
C SER A 219 -2.26 22.29 -14.75
N GLN A 220 -3.03 23.32 -15.11
CA GLN A 220 -3.06 24.57 -14.35
C GLN A 220 -3.38 24.33 -12.87
N GLN A 221 -4.34 23.45 -12.57
CA GLN A 221 -4.75 23.09 -11.21
C GLN A 221 -3.67 22.35 -10.41
N THR A 222 -2.58 21.89 -11.04
CA THR A 222 -1.51 21.15 -10.36
C THR A 222 -0.14 21.83 -10.49
N THR A 223 -0.12 23.02 -11.08
CA THR A 223 1.12 23.77 -11.35
C THR A 223 1.83 24.13 -10.04
N GLY A 224 3.15 23.95 -10.00
CA GLY A 224 3.98 24.25 -8.83
C GLY A 224 4.00 23.18 -7.75
N LEU A 225 2.98 22.31 -7.64
CA LEU A 225 2.93 21.27 -6.60
C LEU A 225 4.00 20.19 -6.78
N LYS A 226 4.32 19.84 -8.03
CA LYS A 226 5.32 18.81 -8.34
C LYS A 226 6.73 19.13 -7.81
N GLN A 227 7.07 20.42 -7.67
CA GLN A 227 8.40 20.85 -7.22
C GLN A 227 8.69 20.49 -5.77
N TRP A 228 7.64 20.22 -4.98
CA TRP A 228 7.71 19.92 -3.56
C TRP A 228 7.38 18.45 -3.24
N SER A 229 7.38 17.58 -4.26
CA SER A 229 6.98 16.18 -4.11
C SER A 229 7.99 15.35 -3.30
N GLU A 230 7.51 14.66 -2.27
CA GLU A 230 8.26 13.70 -1.46
C GLU A 230 8.23 12.28 -2.06
N PHE A 231 7.09 11.94 -2.66
CA PHE A 231 6.70 10.65 -3.23
C PHE A 231 6.26 10.78 -4.69
N PRO A 232 7.19 11.06 -5.63
CA PRO A 232 6.87 11.20 -7.06
C PRO A 232 6.19 9.96 -7.67
N GLU A 233 6.38 8.78 -7.08
CA GLU A 233 5.69 7.55 -7.47
C GLU A 233 4.17 7.60 -7.27
N LEU A 234 3.63 8.53 -6.47
CA LEU A 234 2.19 8.70 -6.26
C LEU A 234 1.55 9.71 -7.23
N GLY A 235 2.37 10.48 -7.96
CA GLY A 235 1.90 11.63 -8.72
C GLY A 235 1.44 12.78 -7.82
N VAL A 236 1.20 13.95 -8.41
CA VAL A 236 1.03 15.22 -7.68
C VAL A 236 -0.05 15.16 -6.59
N LEU A 237 -1.24 14.64 -6.91
CA LEU A 237 -2.34 14.59 -5.93
C LEU A 237 -2.17 13.49 -4.88
N GLY A 238 -1.61 12.34 -5.27
CA GLY A 238 -1.35 11.25 -4.34
C GLY A 238 -0.25 11.62 -3.34
N ASP A 239 0.80 12.28 -3.81
CA ASP A 239 1.89 12.84 -3.03
C ASP A 239 1.39 13.87 -2.01
N LEU A 240 0.58 14.83 -2.48
CA LEU A 240 -0.04 15.84 -1.63
C LEU A 240 -0.83 15.20 -0.47
N LEU A 241 -1.66 14.18 -0.77
CA LEU A 241 -2.48 13.50 0.22
C LEU A 241 -1.69 12.53 1.12
N ALA A 242 -0.53 12.04 0.67
CA ALA A 242 0.35 11.18 1.44
C ALA A 242 1.19 11.97 2.46
N SER A 243 1.53 13.21 2.12
CA SER A 243 2.40 14.09 2.90
C SER A 243 1.86 14.38 4.30
N ILE A 244 2.78 14.52 5.25
CA ILE A 244 2.51 14.55 6.71
C ILE A 244 1.64 15.75 7.14
N ASP A 245 1.69 16.85 6.40
CA ASP A 245 0.93 18.07 6.71
C ASP A 245 -0.60 17.84 6.67
N TYR A 246 -1.04 16.73 6.08
CA TYR A 246 -2.44 16.33 5.96
C TYR A 246 -2.74 15.15 6.88
N ALA A 247 -2.60 15.36 8.20
CA ALA A 247 -2.93 14.40 9.28
C ALA A 247 -4.43 14.01 9.35
N GLY A 248 -5.12 13.98 8.21
CA GLY A 248 -6.45 13.43 8.06
C GLY A 248 -6.45 11.92 8.29
N ARG A 249 -7.59 11.40 8.71
CA ARG A 249 -7.81 9.95 8.93
C ARG A 249 -8.24 9.23 7.64
N CYS A 250 -8.35 9.96 6.54
CA CYS A 250 -8.80 9.43 5.26
C CYS A 250 -7.74 8.50 4.66
N SER A 251 -8.12 7.30 4.28
CA SER A 251 -7.27 6.44 3.45
C SER A 251 -7.25 6.96 2.02
N VAL A 252 -6.17 6.72 1.29
CA VAL A 252 -6.00 7.23 -0.08
C VAL A 252 -5.64 6.07 -0.99
N LEU A 253 -6.36 5.93 -2.10
CA LEU A 253 -6.04 5.00 -3.16
C LEU A 253 -5.57 5.77 -4.39
N VAL A 254 -4.28 5.68 -4.68
CA VAL A 254 -3.68 6.28 -5.86
C VAL A 254 -3.74 5.26 -6.99
N VAL A 255 -4.50 5.55 -8.05
CA VAL A 255 -4.73 4.62 -9.16
C VAL A 255 -4.00 5.06 -10.41
N GLN A 256 -3.15 4.20 -10.94
CA GLN A 256 -2.63 4.31 -12.30
C GLN A 256 -3.38 3.34 -13.21
N GLN A 257 -4.02 3.91 -14.23
CA GLN A 257 -4.51 3.12 -15.35
C GLN A 257 -3.30 2.67 -16.18
N GLN A 258 -3.10 1.36 -16.31
CA GLN A 258 -2.22 0.84 -17.34
C GLN A 258 -3.03 0.70 -18.63
N GLU A 259 -2.50 1.24 -19.72
CA GLU A 259 -3.00 0.86 -21.03
C GLU A 259 -2.62 -0.59 -21.25
N THR A 260 -3.61 -1.48 -21.08
CA THR A 260 -3.47 -2.84 -21.57
C THR A 260 -3.34 -2.70 -23.08
N VAL A 261 -2.10 -2.72 -23.58
CA VAL A 261 -1.85 -3.14 -24.95
C VAL A 261 -2.32 -4.58 -24.97
N ILE A 262 -3.63 -4.77 -25.20
CA ILE A 262 -4.13 -6.04 -25.65
C ILE A 262 -3.30 -6.28 -26.89
N ALA A 263 -2.30 -7.16 -26.76
CA ALA A 263 -1.57 -7.66 -27.89
C ALA A 263 -2.65 -8.07 -28.87
N SER A 264 -2.78 -7.30 -29.95
CA SER A 264 -3.47 -7.65 -31.16
C SER A 264 -2.70 -8.83 -31.76
N GLN A 265 -2.80 -9.96 -31.08
CA GLN A 265 -2.27 -11.27 -31.38
C GLN A 265 -3.27 -12.30 -30.87
N ARG A 266 -4.48 -12.27 -31.45
CA ARG A 266 -5.21 -13.50 -31.76
C ARG A 266 -5.81 -13.34 -33.16
N LEU A 267 -4.98 -13.75 -34.13
CA LEU A 267 -5.30 -14.54 -35.32
C LEU A 267 -6.75 -14.47 -35.81
N TYR A 268 -6.96 -13.81 -36.96
CA TYR A 268 -7.36 -14.42 -38.24
C TYR A 268 -6.83 -13.57 -39.39
#